data_AF-A0A8C1B8B7-F1
#
_entry.id   AF-A0A8C1B8B7-F1
#
_cell.length_a   1.000
_cell.length_b   1.000
_cell.length_c   1.000
_cell.angle_alpha   90.00
_cell.angle_beta   90.00
_cell.angle_gamma   90.00
#
_symmetry.space_group_name_H-M   'P 1'
#
loop_
_entity.id
_entity.type
_entity.pdbx_description
1 polymer ?
#
loop_
_entity_poly.entity_id
_entity_poly.type
_entity_poly.pdbx_seq_one_letter_code
_entity_poly.pdbx_strand_id
1 'polypeptide(L)'
;LTMAGRGRGLRTFSVEIVGIGKGENLPPSSVLPTPPFPPLDQKPVPLQAGEEAEYMLALKQEFRGATKTLPFHIRPATPKKGQYGLHAILQLCCHDNIKPKH
;
A
#
# COMPACT_ATOMS: atom_id res chain seq x y z
N LEU A 1 -17.05 -26.07 27.33
CA LEU A 1 -16.50 -27.04 26.37
C LEU A 1 -15.16 -26.51 25.88
N THR A 2 -14.07 -26.84 26.57
CA THR A 2 -12.70 -26.42 26.21
C THR A 2 -12.11 -27.46 25.26
N MET A 3 -11.93 -27.10 23.99
CA MET A 3 -11.29 -27.95 22.99
C MET A 3 -9.79 -28.04 23.31
N ALA A 4 -9.39 -29.11 23.98
CA ALA A 4 -7.98 -29.44 24.22
C ALA A 4 -7.37 -29.95 22.91
N GLY A 5 -6.65 -29.09 22.19
CA GLY A 5 -5.86 -29.45 21.01
C GLY A 5 -4.75 -30.44 21.38
N ARG A 6 -5.01 -31.73 21.14
CA ARG A 6 -4.08 -32.84 21.41
C ARG A 6 -3.10 -32.98 20.24
N GLY A 7 -1.95 -32.32 20.36
CA GLY A 7 -0.86 -32.39 19.39
C GLY A 7 0.52 -32.49 20.04
N ARG A 8 0.77 -33.54 20.85
CA ARG A 8 2.14 -33.91 21.24
C ARG A 8 2.79 -34.69 20.09
N GLY A 9 2.97 -34.04 18.94
CA GLY A 9 3.63 -34.62 17.78
C GLY A 9 5.13 -34.69 18.01
N LEU A 10 5.71 -35.88 17.78
CA LEU A 10 7.16 -36.09 17.73
C LEU A 10 7.77 -35.10 16.74
N ARG A 11 8.69 -34.25 17.22
CA ARG A 11 9.42 -33.29 16.38
C ARG A 11 10.71 -33.94 15.88
N THR A 12 11.09 -33.69 14.64
CA THR A 12 12.34 -34.20 14.04
C THR A 12 13.60 -33.54 14.62
N PHE A 13 13.45 -32.50 15.44
CA PHE A 13 14.53 -31.79 16.11
C PHE A 13 14.24 -31.64 17.61
N SER A 14 15.31 -31.50 18.41
CA SER A 14 15.19 -31.26 19.85
C SER A 14 14.80 -29.81 20.15
N VAL A 15 13.76 -29.66 20.96
CA VAL A 15 13.22 -28.36 21.39
C VAL A 15 14.15 -27.66 22.38
N GLU A 16 14.93 -28.43 23.15
CA GLU A 16 15.89 -27.92 24.13
C GLU A 16 17.06 -27.18 23.46
N ILE A 17 17.45 -27.59 22.25
CA ILE A 17 18.51 -26.93 21.47
C ILE A 17 18.06 -25.53 21.00
N VAL A 18 16.75 -25.35 20.80
CA VAL A 18 16.13 -24.06 20.43
C VAL A 18 15.93 -23.17 21.67
N GLY A 19 16.34 -23.64 22.86
CA GLY A 19 16.28 -22.89 24.11
C GLY A 19 14.92 -22.96 24.82
N ILE A 20 14.03 -23.87 24.41
CA ILE A 20 12.75 -24.10 25.09
C ILE A 20 12.90 -25.37 25.94
N GLY A 21 12.83 -25.21 27.26
CA GLY A 21 12.96 -26.30 28.22
C GLY A 21 11.82 -27.32 28.13
N LYS A 22 12.09 -28.56 28.59
CA LYS A 22 11.04 -29.58 28.75
C LYS A 22 9.95 -29.07 29.70
N GLY A 23 8.73 -28.97 29.19
CA GLY A 23 7.58 -28.49 29.96
C GLY A 23 7.40 -26.97 29.96
N GLU A 24 8.26 -26.23 29.27
CA GLU A 24 8.09 -24.78 29.07
C GLU A 24 6.97 -24.50 28.06
N ASN A 25 6.30 -23.36 28.23
CA ASN A 25 5.18 -22.97 27.37
C ASN A 25 5.66 -22.67 25.96
N LEU A 26 5.18 -23.48 25.01
CA LEU A 26 5.41 -23.23 23.59
C LEU A 26 4.64 -21.98 23.15
N PRO A 27 5.14 -21.25 22.14
CA PRO A 27 4.39 -20.13 21.57
C PRO A 27 3.02 -20.62 21.11
N PRO A 28 1.96 -19.83 21.34
CA PRO A 28 0.61 -20.22 20.97
C PRO A 28 0.50 -20.43 19.45
N SER A 29 -0.26 -21.42 19.03
CA SER A 29 -0.57 -21.59 17.60
C SER A 29 -1.44 -20.43 17.14
N SER A 30 -1.03 -19.70 16.10
CA SER A 30 -1.89 -18.71 15.46
C SER A 30 -3.03 -19.39 14.72
N VAL A 31 -4.27 -18.95 15.00
CA VAL A 31 -5.48 -19.51 14.38
C VAL A 31 -5.82 -18.79 13.07
N LEU A 32 -5.39 -17.54 12.93
CA LEU A 32 -5.66 -16.69 11.77
C LEU A 32 -4.38 -15.98 11.32
N PRO A 33 -4.25 -15.65 10.02
CA PRO A 33 -3.14 -14.85 9.53
C PRO A 33 -3.21 -13.44 10.12
N THR A 34 -2.04 -12.84 10.34
CA THR A 34 -1.93 -11.43 10.74
C THR A 34 -2.60 -10.54 9.69
N PRO A 35 -3.37 -9.52 10.09
CA PRO A 35 -4.00 -8.60 9.14
C PRO A 35 -2.96 -7.87 8.27
N PRO A 36 -3.31 -7.48 7.03
CA PRO A 36 -2.39 -6.79 6.12
C PRO A 36 -1.96 -5.40 6.63
N PHE A 37 -2.80 -4.78 7.46
CA PHE A 37 -2.52 -3.48 8.08
C PHE A 37 -2.58 -3.63 9.60
N PRO A 38 -1.44 -3.87 10.27
CA PRO A 38 -1.40 -3.90 11.72
C PRO A 38 -1.72 -2.50 12.28
N PRO A 39 -2.39 -2.41 13.44
CA PRO A 39 -2.62 -1.14 14.10
C PRO A 39 -1.28 -0.50 14.49
N LEU A 40 -1.16 0.80 14.24
CA LEU A 40 0.02 1.58 14.61
C LEU A 40 -0.26 2.35 15.90
N ASP A 41 0.65 2.27 16.86
CA ASP A 41 0.56 3.04 18.11
C ASP A 41 0.80 4.54 17.88
N GLN A 42 1.60 4.87 16.86
CA GLN A 42 1.97 6.24 16.51
C GLN A 42 1.31 6.68 15.21
N LYS A 43 0.75 7.90 15.22
CA LYS A 43 0.14 8.54 14.06
C LYS A 43 1.16 9.43 13.35
N PRO A 44 1.04 9.62 12.02
CA PRO A 44 1.88 10.58 11.31
C PRO A 44 1.66 12.00 11.82
N VAL A 45 2.70 12.82 11.73
CA VAL A 45 2.66 14.23 12.13
C VAL A 45 1.66 14.99 11.26
N PRO A 46 0.81 15.86 11.85
CA PRO A 46 -0.10 16.70 11.08
C PRO A 46 0.63 17.58 10.07
N LEU A 47 -0.05 17.92 8.97
CA LEU A 47 0.50 18.86 7.99
C LEU A 47 0.66 20.26 8.58
N GLN A 48 1.65 21.00 8.08
CA GLN A 48 1.83 22.41 8.42
C GLN A 48 0.61 23.21 7.93
N ALA A 49 0.03 24.00 8.83
CA ALA A 49 -1.08 24.89 8.55
C ALA A 49 -0.58 26.34 8.45
N GLY A 50 -1.34 27.19 7.75
CA GLY A 50 -1.04 28.61 7.59
C GLY A 50 -1.11 29.07 6.14
N GLU A 51 -1.25 30.38 5.96
CA GLU A 51 -1.45 31.02 4.66
C GLU A 51 -0.31 30.70 3.67
N GLU A 52 0.95 30.72 4.14
CA GLU A 52 2.10 30.42 3.29
C GLU A 52 2.07 28.98 2.74
N ALA A 53 1.75 28.01 3.60
CA ALA A 53 1.65 26.61 3.20
C ALA A 53 0.47 26.39 2.23
N GLU A 54 -0.66 27.05 2.49
CA GLU A 54 -1.84 27.00 1.63
C GLU A 54 -1.59 27.65 0.25
N TYR A 55 -0.90 28.79 0.21
CA TYR A 55 -0.49 29.46 -1.02
C TYR A 55 0.42 28.56 -1.88
N MET A 56 1.45 27.97 -1.27
CA MET A 56 2.34 27.05 -1.99
C MET A 56 1.59 25.82 -2.52
N LEU A 57 0.61 25.30 -1.77
CA LEU A 57 -0.21 24.19 -2.22
C LEU A 57 -1.10 24.56 -3.41
N ALA A 58 -1.73 25.73 -3.39
CA ALA A 58 -2.53 26.24 -4.50
C ALA A 58 -1.66 26.43 -5.75
N LEU A 59 -0.54 27.12 -5.60
CA LEU A 59 0.41 27.38 -6.68
C LEU A 59 0.93 26.08 -7.28
N LYS A 60 1.30 25.08 -6.46
CA LYS A 60 1.69 23.75 -6.95
C LYS A 60 0.61 23.10 -7.84
N GLN A 61 -0.67 23.25 -7.50
CA GLN A 61 -1.76 22.71 -8.30
C GLN A 61 -1.91 23.42 -9.64
N GLU A 62 -1.80 24.75 -9.65
CA GLU A 62 -1.83 25.56 -10.87
C GLU A 62 -0.67 25.22 -11.81
N PHE A 63 0.54 25.09 -11.27
CA PHE A 63 1.72 24.69 -12.03
C PHE A 63 1.54 23.33 -12.69
N ARG A 64 0.95 22.35 -11.99
CA ARG A 64 0.64 21.04 -12.59
C ARG A 64 -0.32 21.15 -13.77
N GLY A 65 -1.26 22.10 -13.72
CA GLY A 65 -2.15 22.41 -14.84
C GLY A 65 -1.41 23.05 -16.01
N ALA A 66 -0.67 24.14 -15.74
CA ALA A 66 0.09 24.88 -16.73
C ALA A 66 1.13 23.99 -17.43
N THR A 67 1.88 23.17 -16.70
CA THR A 67 2.91 22.28 -17.27
C THR A 67 2.34 21.36 -18.36
N LYS A 68 1.08 20.94 -18.27
CA LYS A 68 0.44 20.10 -19.30
C LYS A 68 0.16 20.85 -20.61
N THR A 69 0.07 22.18 -20.57
CA THR A 69 -0.18 23.01 -21.77
C THR A 69 1.10 23.52 -22.41
N LEU A 70 2.25 23.41 -21.73
CA LEU A 70 3.53 23.81 -22.29
C LEU A 70 3.96 22.87 -23.44
N PRO A 71 4.72 23.38 -24.42
CA PRO A 71 5.20 22.58 -25.55
C PRO A 71 6.17 21.48 -25.15
N PHE A 72 6.76 21.56 -23.95
CA PHE A 72 7.64 20.54 -23.39
C PHE A 72 6.87 19.34 -22.81
N HIS A 73 5.54 19.39 -22.75
CA HIS A 73 4.72 18.26 -22.30
C HIS A 73 4.55 17.24 -23.44
N ILE A 74 5.50 16.32 -23.53
CA ILE A 74 5.47 15.23 -24.51
C ILE A 74 4.33 14.27 -24.15
N ARG A 75 3.31 14.22 -25.02
CA ARG A 75 2.21 13.27 -24.88
C ARG A 75 2.65 11.92 -25.45
N PRO A 76 2.22 10.81 -24.83
CA PRO A 76 2.45 9.50 -25.41
C PRO A 76 1.72 9.39 -26.75
N ALA A 77 2.31 8.65 -27.70
CA ALA A 77 1.74 8.49 -29.02
C ALA A 77 0.33 7.88 -28.94
N THR A 78 -0.66 8.55 -29.53
CA THR A 78 -2.00 7.95 -29.68
C THR A 78 -1.93 6.88 -30.77
N PRO A 79 -2.39 5.64 -30.52
CA PRO A 79 -2.44 4.62 -31.56
C PRO A 79 -3.35 5.11 -32.71
N LYS A 80 -2.90 4.90 -33.95
CA LYS A 80 -3.69 5.22 -35.15
C LYS A 80 -5.02 4.45 -35.08
N LYS A 81 -6.14 5.12 -35.39
CA LYS A 81 -7.48 4.51 -35.44
C LYS A 81 -7.43 3.28 -36.37
N GLY A 82 -7.40 2.08 -35.77
CA GLY A 82 -7.25 0.80 -36.48
C GLY A 82 -6.29 -0.21 -35.81
N GLN A 83 -5.44 0.21 -34.87
CA GLN A 83 -4.59 -0.70 -34.09
C GLN A 83 -5.04 -0.72 -32.61
N TYR A 84 -5.97 -1.61 -32.29
CA TYR A 84 -6.35 -1.93 -30.91
C TYR A 84 -5.26 -2.80 -30.27
N GLY A 85 -4.10 -2.19 -30.00
CA GLY A 85 -3.07 -2.79 -29.15
C GLY A 85 -3.31 -2.34 -27.72
N LEU A 86 -3.05 -3.23 -26.76
CA LEU A 86 -3.12 -3.05 -25.29
C LEU A 86 -2.57 -1.70 -24.76
N HIS A 87 -1.72 -1.01 -25.54
CA HIS A 87 -1.31 0.38 -25.33
C HIS A 87 -2.46 1.40 -25.20
N ALA A 88 -3.59 1.20 -25.87
CA ALA A 88 -4.74 2.11 -25.76
C ALA A 88 -5.40 2.06 -24.36
N ILE A 89 -5.39 0.89 -23.71
CA ILE A 89 -6.01 0.68 -22.40
C ILE A 89 -5.16 1.31 -21.29
N LEU A 90 -3.82 1.21 -21.37
CA LEU A 90 -2.94 1.89 -20.40
C LEU A 90 -3.05 3.42 -20.48
N GLN A 91 -3.28 3.98 -21.68
CA GLN A 91 -3.36 5.42 -21.90
C GLN A 91 -4.59 6.07 -21.28
N LEU A 92 -5.71 5.34 -21.16
CA LEU A 92 -6.93 5.80 -20.49
C LEU A 92 -6.75 5.86 -18.97
N CYS A 93 -6.06 4.90 -18.36
CA CYS A 93 -5.83 4.87 -16.92
C CYS A 93 -5.06 6.09 -16.37
N CYS A 94 -4.18 6.70 -17.19
CA CYS A 94 -3.37 7.85 -16.79
C CYS A 94 -4.11 9.20 -16.89
N HIS A 95 -5.20 9.30 -17.68
CA HIS A 95 -5.92 10.56 -17.87
C HIS A 95 -7.10 10.76 -16.90
N ASP A 96 -7.69 9.67 -16.39
CA ASP A 96 -8.95 9.73 -15.64
C ASP A 96 -8.84 9.77 -14.10
N ASN A 97 -7.64 9.79 -13.52
CA ASN A 97 -7.48 9.71 -12.06
C ASN A 97 -7.38 11.06 -11.30
N ILE A 98 -7.76 12.20 -11.89
CA ILE A 98 -7.89 13.48 -11.15
C ILE A 98 -9.05 14.31 -11.72
N LYS A 99 -10.29 13.83 -11.60
CA LYS A 99 -11.45 14.75 -11.54
C LYS A 99 -11.95 14.78 -10.10
N PRO A 100 -12.00 15.94 -9.43
CA PRO A 100 -12.67 16.05 -8.15
C PRO A 100 -14.16 15.75 -8.36
N LYS A 101 -14.71 14.80 -7.60
CA LYS A 101 -16.16 14.65 -7.45
C LYS A 101 -16.66 15.87 -6.66
N HIS A 102 -17.63 16.59 -7.25
CA HIS A 102 -18.41 17.62 -6.59
C HIS A 102 -19.23 17.06 -5.44
#